data_AF-A0A660Z2W2-F1
#
_entry.id   AF-A0A660Z2W2-F1
#
_cell.length_a   1.000
_cell.length_b   1.000
_cell.length_c   1.000
_cell.angle_alpha   90.00
_cell.angle_beta   90.00
_cell.angle_gamma   90.00
#
_symmetry.space_group_name_H-M   'P 1'
#
loop_
_entity.id
_entity.type
_entity.pdbx_description
1 polymer ?
#
loop_
_entity_poly.entity_id
_entity_poly.type
_entity_poly.pdbx_seq_one_letter_code
_entity_poly.pdbx_strand_id
1 'polypeptide(L)'
;MKSRVLSGENLKRLKEYRTITDVSGPLLLVEGVEGAKYAELVEITLPSGEKRRGQVLQVEEDKALVQVFEGTTGLDIPETTVRFLARG
;
A
#
# COMPACT_ATOMS: atom_id res chain seq x y z
N MET A 1 -41.22 -12.94 -10.20
CA MET A 1 -40.30 -13.27 -11.31
C MET A 1 -38.88 -13.25 -10.77
N LYS A 2 -38.17 -14.38 -10.90
CA LYS A 2 -36.80 -14.59 -10.45
C LYS A 2 -35.81 -14.03 -11.49
N SER A 3 -34.87 -13.20 -11.07
CA SER A 3 -33.57 -12.94 -11.74
C SER A 3 -32.85 -11.86 -10.92
N ARG A 4 -31.59 -11.94 -10.51
CA ARG A 4 -30.51 -12.86 -10.83
C ARG A 4 -29.47 -12.67 -9.72
N VAL A 5 -29.00 -13.78 -9.16
CA VAL A 5 -27.81 -13.85 -8.30
C VAL A 5 -26.63 -13.23 -9.08
N LEU A 6 -26.00 -12.22 -8.50
CA LEU A 6 -24.60 -11.85 -8.79
C LEU A 6 -23.87 -12.08 -7.45
N SER A 7 -23.53 -13.32 -7.09
CA SER A 7 -22.22 -13.91 -7.40
C SER A 7 -21.09 -12.87 -7.33
N GLY A 8 -20.59 -12.63 -6.12
CA GLY A 8 -19.49 -11.70 -5.89
C GLY A 8 -19.22 -11.51 -4.41
N GLU A 9 -19.09 -12.60 -3.66
CA GLU A 9 -18.51 -12.54 -2.32
C GLU A 9 -17.10 -11.92 -2.41
N ASN A 10 -16.83 -10.89 -1.60
CA ASN A 10 -15.50 -10.39 -1.24
C ASN A 10 -14.58 -9.82 -2.34
N LEU A 11 -14.93 -8.67 -2.92
CA LEU A 11 -13.90 -7.67 -3.17
C LEU A 11 -13.45 -7.12 -1.81
N LYS A 12 -12.49 -7.78 -1.15
CA LYS A 12 -11.70 -7.19 -0.06
C LYS A 12 -11.20 -5.86 -0.64
N ARG A 13 -11.81 -4.72 -0.27
CA ARG A 13 -11.35 -3.40 -0.75
C ARG A 13 -9.90 -3.29 -0.31
N LEU A 14 -8.98 -3.36 -1.27
CA LEU A 14 -7.58 -3.04 -1.00
C LEU A 14 -7.56 -1.58 -0.56
N LYS A 15 -7.15 -1.34 0.68
CA LYS A 15 -7.11 0.01 1.25
C LYS A 15 -5.94 0.77 0.62
N GLU A 16 -6.22 2.01 0.22
CA GLU A 16 -5.23 2.97 -0.24
C GLU A 16 -4.92 3.94 0.90
N TYR A 17 -3.64 4.25 1.07
CA TYR A 17 -3.12 5.09 2.14
C TYR A 17 -2.38 6.28 1.54
N ARG A 18 -2.59 7.47 2.12
CA ARG A 18 -1.82 8.71 1.86
C ARG A 18 -1.09 9.20 3.11
N THR A 19 -0.89 8.29 4.04
CA THR A 19 -0.35 8.52 5.39
C THR A 19 1.14 8.16 5.44
N ILE A 20 1.87 8.47 4.37
CA ILE A 20 3.33 8.37 4.38
C ILE A 20 3.83 9.51 5.27
N THR A 21 4.52 9.18 6.36
CA THR A 21 4.99 10.17 7.34
C THR A 21 6.48 10.44 7.27
N ASP A 22 7.26 9.52 6.69
CA ASP A 22 8.69 9.69 6.52
C ASP A 22 9.26 8.91 5.33
N VAL A 23 10.38 9.42 4.80
CA VAL A 23 11.17 8.82 3.71
C VAL A 23 12.64 8.86 4.08
N SER A 24 13.29 7.70 4.15
CA SER A 24 14.73 7.61 4.43
C SER A 24 15.39 6.58 3.54
N GLY A 25 16.26 7.05 2.63
CA GLY A 25 16.85 6.19 1.60
C GLY A 25 15.74 5.45 0.83
N PRO A 26 15.78 4.11 0.72
CA PRO A 26 14.75 3.34 0.02
C PRO A 26 13.51 3.03 0.89
N LEU A 27 13.40 3.59 2.10
CA LEU A 27 12.35 3.24 3.07
C LEU A 27 11.25 4.29 3.13
N LEU A 28 10.01 3.82 3.29
CA LEU A 28 8.82 4.60 3.57
C LEU A 28 8.20 4.15 4.88
N LEU A 29 7.83 5.11 5.73
CA LEU A 29 6.99 4.87 6.90
C LEU A 29 5.55 5.25 6.56
N VAL A 30 4.62 4.30 6.75
CA VAL A 30 3.18 4.50 6.51
C VAL A 30 2.42 4.25 7.80
N GLU A 31 1.61 5.22 8.23
CA GLU A 31 0.81 5.14 9.46
C GLU A 31 -0.67 4.87 9.20
N GLY A 32 -1.43 4.49 10.23
CA GLY A 32 -2.84 4.15 10.12
C GLY A 32 -3.11 2.92 9.25
N VAL A 33 -2.10 2.07 9.01
CA VAL A 33 -2.26 0.85 8.22
C VAL A 33 -3.01 -0.20 9.03
N GLU A 34 -3.88 -0.96 8.36
CA GLU A 34 -4.68 -2.00 9.01
C GLU A 34 -4.42 -3.34 8.34
N GLY A 35 -3.99 -4.33 9.13
CA GLY A 35 -3.81 -5.69 8.64
C GLY A 35 -2.61 -5.90 7.71
N ALA A 36 -1.68 -4.94 7.65
CA ALA A 36 -0.41 -5.10 6.96
C ALA A 36 0.38 -6.27 7.57
N LYS A 37 1.08 -7.03 6.73
CA LYS A 37 1.87 -8.20 7.14
C LYS A 37 3.32 -8.05 6.73
N TYR A 38 4.22 -8.63 7.53
CA TYR A 38 5.61 -8.81 7.12
C TYR A 38 5.71 -9.49 5.75
N ALA A 39 6.66 -9.04 4.93
CA ALA A 39 6.89 -9.49 3.57
C ALA A 39 5.73 -9.26 2.58
N GLU A 40 4.67 -8.56 2.97
CA GLU A 40 3.56 -8.21 2.09
C GLU A 40 4.04 -7.28 0.98
N LEU A 41 3.53 -7.50 -0.24
CA LEU A 41 3.82 -6.64 -1.37
C LEU A 41 2.97 -5.37 -1.32
N VAL A 42 3.60 -4.27 -1.71
CA VAL A 42 3.00 -2.94 -1.72
C VAL A 42 3.15 -2.34 -3.11
N GLU A 43 2.10 -1.68 -3.60
CA GLU A 43 2.15 -0.82 -4.79
C GLU A 43 2.15 0.64 -4.34
N ILE A 44 3.10 1.43 -4.84
CA ILE A 44 3.20 2.86 -4.60
C ILE A 44 2.89 3.57 -5.92
N THR A 45 1.90 4.47 -5.92
CA THR A 45 1.53 5.24 -7.12
C THR A 45 1.92 6.70 -6.92
N LEU A 46 2.77 7.20 -7.80
CA LEU A 46 3.19 8.59 -7.84
C LEU A 46 2.11 9.47 -8.49
N PRO A 47 2.17 10.80 -8.34
CA PRO A 47 1.21 11.71 -8.98
C PRO A 47 1.29 11.65 -10.51
N SER A 48 2.45 11.28 -11.06
CA SER A 48 2.65 11.04 -12.50
C SER A 48 1.88 9.83 -13.03
N GLY A 49 1.34 8.98 -12.16
CA GLY A 49 0.78 7.67 -12.48
C GLY A 49 1.84 6.56 -12.56
N GLU A 50 3.13 6.89 -12.38
CA GLU A 50 4.18 5.88 -12.25
C GLU A 50 3.89 4.97 -11.05
N LYS A 51 4.05 3.67 -11.26
CA LYS A 51 3.86 2.65 -10.23
C LYS A 51 5.19 2.04 -9.85
N ARG A 52 5.45 2.03 -8.55
CA ARG A 52 6.59 1.36 -7.91
C ARG A 52 6.11 0.23 -7.04
N ARG A 53 7.03 -0.68 -6.72
CA ARG A 53 6.76 -1.82 -5.87
C ARG A 53 7.61 -1.73 -4.62
N GLY A 54 7.05 -2.29 -3.56
CA GLY A 54 7.76 -2.43 -2.31
C GLY A 54 7.35 -3.67 -1.55
N GLN A 55 8.01 -3.83 -0.41
CA GLN A 55 7.73 -4.90 0.53
C GLN A 55 7.74 -4.35 1.95
N VAL A 56 6.79 -4.82 2.76
CA VAL A 56 6.75 -4.55 4.19
C VAL A 56 7.90 -5.28 4.89
N LEU A 57 8.78 -4.53 5.54
CA LEU A 57 9.89 -5.05 6.33
C LEU A 57 9.55 -5.21 7.81
N GLN A 58 8.62 -4.38 8.31
CA GLN A 58 8.24 -4.37 9.73
C GLN A 58 6.83 -3.81 9.86
N VAL A 59 6.09 -4.33 10.85
CA VAL A 59 4.78 -3.82 11.26
C VAL A 59 4.82 -3.63 12.76
N GLU A 60 4.47 -2.43 13.22
CA GLU A 60 4.31 -2.10 14.63
C GLU A 60 3.00 -1.35 14.80
N GLU A 61 2.07 -1.94 15.55
CA GLU A 61 0.71 -1.39 15.74
C GLU A 61 0.02 -1.05 14.41
N ASP A 62 -0.14 0.24 14.11
CA ASP A 62 -0.74 0.79 12.90
C ASP A 62 0.29 1.35 11.91
N LYS A 63 1.57 1.01 12.08
CA LYS A 63 2.67 1.47 11.24
C LYS A 63 3.28 0.33 10.43
N ALA A 64 3.62 0.61 9.19
CA ALA A 64 4.40 -0.29 8.35
C ALA A 64 5.64 0.43 7.80
N LEU A 65 6.79 -0.21 7.97
CA LEU A 65 8.02 0.18 7.28
C LEU A 65 8.09 -0.59 5.95
N VAL A 66 8.12 0.14 4.84
CA VAL A 66 8.09 -0.40 3.49
C VAL A 66 9.40 -0.07 2.78
N GLN A 67 10.06 -1.07 2.20
CA GLN A 67 11.17 -0.85 1.28
C GLN A 67 10.63 -0.70 -0.15
N VAL A 68 11.05 0.35 -0.85
CA VAL A 68 10.71 0.58 -2.27
C VAL A 68 11.84 0.08 -3.16
N PHE A 69 11.53 -0.81 -4.09
CA PHE A 69 12.54 -1.49 -4.93
C PHE A 69 13.16 -0.56 -5.96
N GLU A 70 12.35 0.28 -6.60
CA GLU A 70 12.80 1.27 -7.58
C GLU A 70 13.36 2.55 -6.92
N GLY A 71 13.40 2.59 -5.58
CA GLY A 71 13.83 3.75 -4.80
C GLY A 71 12.74 4.81 -4.63
N THR A 72 13.08 5.90 -3.93
CA THR A 72 12.14 6.92 -3.44
C THR A 72 12.32 8.28 -4.15
N THR A 73 13.18 8.36 -5.15
CA THR A 73 13.41 9.59 -5.93
C THR A 73 12.14 10.02 -6.64
N GLY A 74 11.77 11.30 -6.48
CA GLY A 74 10.59 11.88 -7.14
C GLY A 74 9.25 11.58 -6.46
N LEU A 75 9.26 11.02 -5.24
CA LEU A 75 8.04 10.93 -4.44
C LEU A 75 7.61 12.32 -3.97
N ASP A 76 6.37 12.67 -4.28
CA ASP A 76 5.65 13.81 -3.69
C ASP A 76 4.68 13.24 -2.65
N ILE A 77 5.02 13.39 -1.37
CA ILE A 77 4.41 12.63 -0.27
C ILE A 77 2.90 12.87 -0.12
N PRO A 78 2.41 14.13 -0.11
CA PRO A 78 0.98 14.42 -0.07
C PRO A 78 0.16 13.75 -1.18
N GLU A 79 0.75 13.57 -2.36
CA GLU A 79 0.04 13.10 -3.56
C GLU A 79 0.36 11.64 -3.93
N THR A 80 1.31 11.01 -3.23
CA THR A 80 1.66 9.60 -3.41
C THR A 80 0.66 8.72 -2.66
N THR A 81 0.20 7.65 -3.31
CA THR A 81 -0.67 6.64 -2.68
C THR A 81 0.05 5.31 -2.50
N VAL A 82 -0.27 4.62 -1.41
CA VAL A 82 0.27 3.31 -1.05
C VAL A 82 -0.87 2.31 -0.95
N ARG A 83 -0.71 1.14 -1.58
CA ARG A 83 -1.71 0.06 -1.55
C ARG A 83 -1.05 -1.27 -1.17
N PHE A 84 -1.53 -1.85 -0.08
CA PHE A 84 -1.11 -3.16 0.39
C PHE A 84 -1.85 -4.24 -0.40
N LEU A 85 -1.12 -5.15 -1.03
CA LEU A 85 -1.66 -6.04 -2.06
C LEU A 85 -2.26 -7.35 -1.53
N ALA A 86 -2.38 -7.51 -0.21
CA ALA A 86 -2.97 -8.63 0.50
C ALA A 86 -2.49 -10.00 -0.01
N ARG A 87 -1.54 -10.62 0.70
CA ARG A 87 -1.30 -12.06 0.59
C ARG A 87 -1.78 -12.76 1.87
N GLY A 88 -2.89 -13.49 1.76
CA GLY A 88 -3.49 -14.32 2.82
C GLY A 88 -4.62 -13.63 3.56
#